data_AF-M2S1Y1-F1
#
_entry.id   AF-M2S1Y1-F1
#
_cell.length_a   1.000
_cell.length_b   1.000
_cell.length_c   1.000
_cell.angle_alpha   90.00
_cell.angle_beta   90.00
_cell.angle_gamma   90.00
#
_symmetry.space_group_name_H-M   'P 1'
#
loop_
_entity.id
_entity.type
_entity.pdbx_description
1 polymer ?
#
loop_
_entity_poly.entity_id
_entity_poly.type
_entity_poly.pdbx_seq_one_letter_code
_entity_poly.pdbx_strand_id
1 'polypeptide(L)'
;MNLSIFRPILRSSTAPSIQRPSCSWQSLTRPHLQQTKPSTHSSPFSSTSRLQKRSKKGGGNDPRITNIRYHLSHPLTPRPLHFSRNRSLRHWTIHRAWLLFLRKRRAAEERELERQYNSMRAACEHLRLLDDKGNRVTEEEAGGQGPDAGRLGVKGREVGRLYRSAMLKRGVWGSVPVEYARVQTDFPGREGWNHAWTRN
;
A
#
# COMPACT_ATOMS: atom_id res chain seq x y z
N MET A 1 -17.00 -28.41 -52.31
CA MET A 1 -17.01 -28.01 -50.88
C MET A 1 -15.68 -28.45 -50.28
N ASN A 2 -14.80 -27.48 -50.01
CA ASN A 2 -13.38 -27.72 -49.77
C ASN A 2 -13.12 -27.80 -48.26
N LEU A 3 -12.81 -28.99 -47.75
CA LEU A 3 -12.43 -29.23 -46.36
C LEU A 3 -10.91 -29.13 -46.26
N SER A 4 -10.41 -27.93 -46.00
CA SER A 4 -9.01 -27.72 -45.65
C SER A 4 -8.92 -26.50 -44.73
N ILE A 5 -7.91 -26.52 -43.86
CA ILE A 5 -7.57 -25.54 -42.81
C ILE A 5 -7.98 -25.99 -41.41
N PHE A 6 -7.25 -26.98 -40.88
CA PHE A 6 -6.74 -26.95 -39.51
C PHE A 6 -5.38 -27.65 -39.50
N ARG A 7 -4.30 -26.88 -39.71
CA ARG A 7 -2.93 -27.31 -39.37
C ARG A 7 -2.63 -26.82 -37.94
N PRO A 8 -2.13 -27.68 -37.04
CA PRO A 8 -1.59 -27.20 -35.77
C PRO A 8 -0.22 -26.56 -36.02
N ILE A 9 -0.10 -25.26 -35.72
CA ILE A 9 1.19 -24.59 -35.65
C ILE A 9 1.83 -25.02 -34.33
N LEU A 10 2.70 -26.03 -34.37
CA LEU A 10 3.66 -26.30 -33.30
C LEU A 10 4.71 -25.19 -33.34
N ARG A 11 4.51 -24.13 -32.55
CA ARG A 11 5.59 -23.21 -32.19
C ARG A 11 6.48 -23.92 -31.17
N SER A 12 7.75 -24.13 -31.50
CA SER A 12 8.77 -24.39 -30.49
C SER A 12 8.91 -23.14 -29.63
N SER A 13 8.41 -23.21 -28.40
CA SER A 13 8.71 -22.22 -27.37
C SER A 13 10.14 -22.47 -26.91
N THR A 14 11.10 -21.72 -27.46
CA THR A 14 12.39 -21.52 -26.80
C THR A 14 12.13 -20.95 -25.41
N ALA A 15 12.50 -21.72 -24.38
CA ALA A 15 12.36 -21.28 -23.00
C ALA A 15 13.17 -20.00 -22.78
N PRO A 16 12.60 -18.93 -22.19
CA PRO A 16 13.40 -17.80 -21.78
C PRO A 16 14.30 -18.24 -20.63
N SER A 17 15.61 -18.00 -20.79
CA SER A 17 16.58 -18.04 -19.71
C SER A 17 16.16 -17.01 -18.66
N ILE A 18 15.61 -17.49 -17.54
CA ILE A 18 15.27 -16.66 -16.38
C ILE A 18 16.60 -16.24 -15.75
N GLN A 19 17.13 -15.10 -16.17
CA GLN A 19 18.14 -14.38 -15.41
C GLN A 19 17.48 -13.90 -14.11
N ARG A 20 17.94 -14.46 -12.99
CA ARG A 20 17.54 -14.01 -11.66
C ARG A 20 18.08 -12.58 -11.45
N PRO A 21 17.25 -11.57 -11.18
CA PRO A 21 17.77 -10.29 -10.73
C PRO A 21 18.36 -10.47 -9.33
N SER A 22 19.64 -10.13 -9.17
CA SER A 22 20.25 -9.95 -7.86
C SER A 22 19.57 -8.77 -7.19
N CYS A 23 18.79 -9.08 -6.16
CA CYS A 23 18.17 -8.07 -5.30
C CYS A 23 19.26 -7.44 -4.43
N SER A 24 19.88 -6.35 -4.90
CA SER A 24 20.71 -5.49 -4.08
C SER A 24 19.81 -4.56 -3.26
N TRP A 25 19.53 -4.97 -2.03
CA TRP A 25 18.92 -4.09 -1.03
C TRP A 25 19.95 -3.00 -0.67
N GLN A 26 19.88 -1.86 -1.34
CA GLN A 26 20.54 -0.64 -0.86
C GLN A 26 19.68 -0.08 0.28
N SER A 27 20.05 -0.42 1.51
CA SER A 27 19.48 0.20 2.70
C SER A 27 20.00 1.63 2.81
N LEU A 28 19.14 2.61 2.52
CA LEU A 28 19.36 4.00 2.92
C LEU A 28 19.16 4.09 4.43
N THR A 29 20.26 4.13 5.18
CA THR A 29 20.24 4.46 6.60
C THR A 29 20.28 5.98 6.76
N ARG A 30 19.21 6.51 7.35
CA ARG A 30 19.07 7.89 7.82
C ARG A 30 19.86 8.04 9.13
N PRO A 31 20.77 9.02 9.29
CA PRO A 31 21.46 9.20 10.56
C PRO A 31 20.53 9.82 11.60
N HIS A 32 20.36 9.12 12.72
CA HIS A 32 19.77 9.65 13.95
C HIS A 32 20.90 10.32 14.75
N LEU A 33 20.74 11.62 15.03
CA LEU A 33 21.64 12.41 15.86
C LEU A 33 21.53 11.96 17.32
N GLN A 34 22.54 11.25 17.80
CA GLN A 34 22.83 11.14 19.23
C GLN A 34 24.20 11.77 19.49
N GLN A 35 24.18 12.88 20.22
CA GLN A 35 25.37 13.55 20.72
C GLN A 35 26.03 12.67 21.77
N THR A 36 27.16 12.06 21.43
CA THR A 36 28.09 11.47 22.39
C THR A 36 29.40 12.26 22.34
N LYS A 37 29.90 12.60 23.54
CA LYS A 37 31.12 13.38 23.82
C LYS A 37 32.32 12.89 22.97
N PRO A 38 33.16 13.79 22.43
CA PRO A 38 34.27 13.40 21.58
C PRO A 38 35.38 12.76 22.42
N SER A 39 35.47 11.43 22.40
CA SER A 39 36.72 10.75 22.72
C SER A 39 37.72 11.06 21.60
N THR A 40 38.81 11.74 21.92
CA THR A 40 39.95 11.96 21.04
C THR A 40 40.69 10.64 20.77
N HIS A 41 40.07 9.76 19.99
CA HIS A 41 40.77 8.67 19.33
C HIS A 41 40.93 9.05 17.86
N SER A 42 42.11 9.58 17.54
CA SER A 42 42.63 9.68 16.18
C SER A 42 42.81 8.26 15.63
N SER A 43 41.73 7.66 15.13
CA SER A 43 41.85 6.52 14.22
C SER A 43 41.96 7.09 12.81
N PRO A 44 43.06 6.87 12.07
CA PRO A 44 43.18 7.37 10.72
C PRO A 44 42.07 6.78 9.85
N PHE A 45 41.28 7.65 9.21
CA PHE A 45 40.31 7.28 8.20
C PHE A 45 41.07 6.68 7.02
N SER A 46 41.17 5.36 7.00
CA SER A 46 41.77 4.59 5.92
C SER A 46 40.70 3.64 5.40
N SER A 47 40.29 3.84 4.15
CA SER A 47 39.32 3.01 3.43
C SER A 47 39.86 1.62 3.05
N THR A 48 41.11 1.33 3.41
CA THR A 48 41.76 0.05 3.17
C THR A 48 41.73 -0.79 4.45
N SER A 49 41.04 -1.92 4.41
CA SER A 49 41.04 -2.91 5.49
C SER A 49 42.47 -3.32 5.83
N ARG A 50 42.94 -3.01 7.06
CA ARG A 50 44.27 -3.43 7.52
C ARG A 50 44.36 -4.95 7.47
N LEU A 51 45.17 -5.47 6.56
CA LEU A 51 45.43 -6.91 6.43
C LEU A 51 46.09 -7.39 7.73
N GLN A 52 45.34 -8.16 8.51
CA GLN A 52 45.87 -8.86 9.68
C GLN A 52 46.96 -9.85 9.22
N LYS A 53 48.06 -9.92 9.97
CA LYS A 53 49.12 -10.92 9.76
C LYS A 53 48.46 -12.31 9.72
N ARG A 54 48.66 -13.06 8.63
CA ARG A 54 48.16 -14.44 8.49
C ARG A 54 48.75 -15.31 9.61
N SER A 55 48.01 -15.44 10.71
CA SER A 55 48.23 -16.47 11.71
C SER A 55 47.99 -17.82 11.05
N LYS A 56 48.85 -18.82 11.30
CA LYS A 56 48.68 -20.20 10.82
C LYS A 56 47.32 -20.80 11.25
N LYS A 57 46.67 -20.23 12.28
CA LYS A 57 45.33 -20.55 12.74
C LYS A 57 44.55 -19.24 12.85
N GLY A 58 43.74 -18.92 11.84
CA GLY A 58 42.91 -17.71 11.84
C GLY A 58 42.02 -17.64 13.08
N GLY A 59 41.66 -16.42 13.52
CA GLY A 59 40.70 -16.24 14.61
C GLY A 59 39.42 -17.01 14.28
N GLY A 60 38.95 -17.85 15.22
CA GLY A 60 37.75 -18.66 15.01
C GLY A 60 36.57 -17.78 14.61
N ASN A 61 35.80 -18.21 13.62
CA ASN A 61 34.56 -17.51 13.26
C ASN A 61 33.66 -17.47 14.51
N ASP A 62 33.13 -16.29 14.82
CA ASP A 62 32.18 -16.13 15.93
C ASP A 62 31.03 -17.15 15.76
N PRO A 63 30.76 -18.01 16.77
CA PRO A 63 29.70 -19.00 16.69
C PRO A 63 28.33 -18.37 16.43
N ARG A 64 28.10 -17.11 16.86
CA ARG A 64 26.86 -16.37 16.57
C ARG A 64 26.72 -16.08 15.08
N ILE A 65 27.79 -15.60 14.45
CA ILE A 65 27.81 -15.33 13.00
C ILE A 65 27.63 -16.64 12.23
N THR A 66 28.22 -17.74 12.71
CA THR A 66 28.04 -19.07 12.11
C THR A 66 26.60 -19.55 12.24
N ASN A 67 25.95 -19.35 13.39
CA ASN A 67 24.56 -19.73 13.62
C ASN A 67 23.58 -18.85 12.80
N ILE A 68 23.86 -17.55 12.69
CA ILE A 68 23.11 -16.64 11.81
C ILE A 68 23.25 -17.09 10.35
N ARG A 69 24.47 -17.37 9.88
CA ARG A 69 24.71 -17.87 8.51
C ARG A 69 23.99 -19.19 8.28
N TYR A 70 24.03 -20.09 9.26
CA TYR A 70 23.26 -21.33 9.24
C TYR A 70 21.77 -21.00 9.06
N HIS A 71 21.10 -20.31 9.98
CA HIS A 71 19.66 -20.05 9.86
C HIS A 71 19.23 -19.24 8.62
N LEU A 72 20.12 -18.39 8.06
CA LEU A 72 19.82 -17.64 6.84
C LEU A 72 19.99 -18.46 5.55
N SER A 73 20.99 -19.35 5.49
CA SER A 73 21.33 -20.07 4.26
C SER A 73 21.23 -21.60 4.37
N HIS A 74 20.57 -22.12 5.41
CA HIS A 74 20.47 -23.57 5.58
C HIS A 74 19.44 -24.18 4.60
N PRO A 75 19.81 -25.26 3.88
CA PRO A 75 18.95 -25.91 2.88
C PRO A 75 17.86 -26.83 3.49
N LEU A 76 17.41 -26.59 4.72
CA LEU A 76 16.34 -27.36 5.41
C LEU A 76 14.95 -27.12 4.79
N THR A 77 14.90 -26.52 3.60
CA THR A 77 13.66 -26.44 2.83
C THR A 77 13.21 -27.86 2.51
N PRO A 78 11.98 -28.25 2.91
CA PRO A 78 11.48 -29.58 2.62
C PRO A 78 11.42 -29.80 1.11
N ARG A 79 11.42 -31.08 0.69
CA ARG A 79 11.26 -31.43 -0.72
C ARG A 79 9.92 -30.87 -1.25
N PRO A 80 9.85 -30.49 -2.54
CA PRO A 80 8.59 -30.08 -3.15
C PRO A 80 7.48 -31.12 -2.94
N LEU A 81 6.28 -30.62 -2.69
CA LEU A 81 5.14 -31.46 -2.34
C LEU A 81 4.58 -32.16 -3.58
N HIS A 82 4.58 -33.49 -3.57
CA HIS A 82 3.95 -34.30 -4.61
C HIS A 82 2.54 -34.73 -4.18
N PHE A 83 1.55 -34.44 -5.00
CA PHE A 83 0.16 -34.83 -4.77
C PHE A 83 -0.24 -36.02 -5.65
N SER A 84 -1.04 -36.94 -5.12
CA SER A 84 -1.79 -37.89 -5.94
C SER A 84 -2.85 -37.16 -6.77
N ARG A 85 -3.36 -37.80 -7.83
CA ARG A 85 -4.34 -37.22 -8.75
C ARG A 85 -5.58 -36.64 -8.04
N ASN A 86 -6.19 -37.39 -7.13
CA ASN A 86 -7.37 -36.90 -6.40
C ASN A 86 -7.03 -35.72 -5.49
N ARG A 87 -5.83 -35.70 -4.89
CA ARG A 87 -5.39 -34.61 -4.02
C ARG A 87 -5.06 -33.34 -4.82
N SER A 88 -4.43 -33.48 -5.98
CA SER A 88 -4.12 -32.35 -6.86
C SER A 88 -5.39 -31.70 -7.40
N LEU A 89 -6.40 -32.50 -7.77
CA LEU A 89 -7.70 -31.98 -8.20
C LEU A 89 -8.43 -31.22 -7.08
N ARG A 90 -8.47 -31.77 -5.85
CA ARG A 90 -9.06 -31.06 -4.70
C ARG A 90 -8.36 -29.73 -4.45
N HIS A 91 -7.03 -29.72 -4.45
CA HIS A 91 -6.25 -28.51 -4.26
C HIS A 91 -6.54 -27.48 -5.36
N TRP A 92 -6.59 -27.91 -6.62
CA TRP A 92 -6.89 -27.04 -7.76
C TRP A 92 -8.29 -26.41 -7.65
N THR A 93 -9.29 -27.19 -7.25
CA THR A 93 -10.67 -26.70 -7.07
C THR A 93 -10.74 -25.67 -5.95
N ILE A 94 -10.14 -25.95 -4.79
CA ILE A 94 -10.10 -25.02 -3.65
C ILE A 94 -9.39 -23.73 -4.06
N HIS A 95 -8.24 -23.82 -4.74
CA HIS A 95 -7.48 -22.66 -5.18
C HIS A 95 -8.29 -21.80 -6.15
N ARG A 96 -8.99 -22.40 -7.12
CA ARG A 96 -9.85 -21.65 -8.04
C ARG A 96 -11.05 -21.02 -7.36
N ALA A 97 -11.72 -21.73 -6.45
CA ALA A 97 -12.82 -21.20 -5.67
C ALA A 97 -12.36 -19.99 -4.85
N TRP A 98 -11.17 -20.06 -4.24
CA TRP A 98 -10.56 -18.95 -3.52
C TRP A 98 -10.27 -17.75 -4.42
N LEU A 99 -9.69 -17.96 -5.61
CA LEU A 99 -9.46 -16.86 -6.57
C LEU A 99 -10.76 -16.20 -7.04
N LEU A 100 -11.82 -16.99 -7.25
CA LEU A 100 -13.14 -16.47 -7.58
C LEU A 100 -13.73 -15.66 -6.42
N PHE A 101 -13.61 -16.16 -5.19
CA PHE A 101 -14.03 -15.44 -3.99
C PHE A 101 -13.30 -14.10 -3.86
N LEU A 102 -11.98 -14.08 -4.01
CA LEU A 102 -11.19 -12.84 -3.97
C LEU A 102 -11.60 -11.84 -5.06
N ARG A 103 -11.88 -12.32 -6.28
CA ARG A 103 -12.39 -11.45 -7.36
C ARG A 103 -13.74 -10.84 -7.00
N LYS A 104 -14.65 -11.64 -6.46
CA LYS A 104 -15.96 -11.16 -6.01
C LYS A 104 -15.82 -10.14 -4.89
N ARG A 105 -14.93 -10.38 -3.92
CA ARG A 105 -14.69 -9.47 -2.80
C ARG A 105 -14.16 -8.12 -3.28
N ARG A 106 -13.14 -8.12 -4.14
CA ARG A 106 -12.60 -6.89 -4.74
C ARG A 106 -13.67 -6.12 -5.53
N ALA A 107 -14.45 -6.81 -6.36
CA ALA A 107 -15.52 -6.18 -7.12
C ALA A 107 -16.67 -5.64 -6.25
N ALA A 108 -16.85 -6.17 -5.03
CA ALA A 108 -17.80 -5.63 -4.06
C ALA A 108 -17.22 -4.39 -3.36
N GLU A 109 -15.95 -4.44 -2.96
CA GLU A 109 -15.21 -3.31 -2.40
C GLU A 109 -15.18 -2.12 -3.39
N GLU A 110 -14.89 -2.36 -4.67
CA GLU A 110 -14.91 -1.34 -5.74
C GLU A 110 -16.31 -0.71 -5.90
N ARG A 111 -17.38 -1.51 -5.93
CA ARG A 111 -18.75 -0.98 -6.01
C ARG A 111 -19.16 -0.19 -4.78
N GLU A 112 -18.67 -0.57 -3.60
CA GLU A 112 -18.92 0.18 -2.37
C GLU A 112 -18.27 1.57 -2.45
N LEU A 113 -17.01 1.63 -2.90
CA LEU A 113 -16.30 2.89 -3.13
C LEU A 113 -16.99 3.74 -4.20
N GLU A 114 -17.44 3.14 -5.30
CA GLU A 114 -18.25 3.81 -6.32
C GLU A 114 -19.54 4.39 -5.74
N ARG A 115 -20.25 3.63 -4.89
CA ARG A 115 -21.48 4.10 -4.24
C ARG A 115 -21.20 5.29 -3.33
N GLN A 116 -20.17 5.20 -2.49
CA GLN A 116 -19.76 6.29 -1.61
C GLN A 116 -19.37 7.52 -2.43
N TYR A 117 -18.58 7.35 -3.49
CA TYR A 117 -18.21 8.42 -4.41
C TYR A 117 -19.42 9.10 -5.05
N ASN A 118 -20.34 8.30 -5.60
CA ASN A 118 -21.56 8.81 -6.24
C ASN A 118 -22.45 9.56 -5.24
N SER A 119 -22.56 9.06 -4.01
CA SER A 119 -23.28 9.74 -2.93
C SER A 119 -22.63 11.07 -2.57
N MET A 120 -21.31 11.10 -2.38
CA MET A 120 -20.56 12.33 -2.09
C MET A 120 -20.68 13.35 -3.23
N ARG A 121 -20.59 12.88 -4.49
CA ARG A 121 -20.75 13.70 -5.69
C ARG A 121 -22.14 14.33 -5.75
N ALA A 122 -23.20 13.54 -5.55
CA ALA A 122 -24.57 14.04 -5.54
C ALA A 122 -24.79 15.10 -4.45
N ALA A 123 -24.27 14.86 -3.24
CA ALA A 123 -24.32 15.84 -2.15
C ALA A 123 -23.56 17.14 -2.49
N CYS A 124 -22.39 17.04 -3.12
CA CYS A 124 -21.62 18.21 -3.54
C CYS A 124 -22.31 19.00 -4.66
N GLU A 125 -22.93 18.34 -5.64
CA GLU A 125 -23.75 19.01 -6.67
C GLU A 125 -24.96 19.71 -6.02
N HIS A 126 -25.58 19.10 -5.01
CA HIS A 126 -26.64 19.76 -4.26
C HIS A 126 -26.14 21.04 -3.58
N LEU A 127 -24.99 21.00 -2.90
CA LEU A 127 -24.35 22.18 -2.30
C LEU A 127 -23.97 23.26 -3.32
N ARG A 128 -23.64 22.87 -4.56
CA ARG A 128 -23.30 23.82 -5.63
C ARG A 128 -24.52 24.63 -6.06
N LEU A 129 -25.71 24.02 -6.03
CA LEU A 129 -26.97 24.62 -6.42
C LEU A 129 -27.75 25.24 -5.25
N LEU A 130 -27.25 25.15 -4.03
CA LEU A 130 -27.90 25.72 -2.86
C LEU A 130 -27.64 27.22 -2.75
N ASP A 131 -28.71 27.98 -2.49
CA ASP A 131 -28.70 29.39 -2.09
C ASP A 131 -28.55 29.54 -0.56
N ASP A 132 -28.29 30.75 -0.07
CA ASP A 132 -28.11 31.05 1.36
C ASP A 132 -29.36 30.70 2.20
N LYS A 133 -30.55 30.74 1.58
CA LYS A 133 -31.82 30.36 2.20
C LYS A 133 -32.08 28.84 2.19
N GLY A 134 -31.15 28.03 1.70
CA GLY A 134 -31.29 26.56 1.64
C GLY A 134 -32.18 26.06 0.50
N ASN A 135 -32.56 26.91 -0.44
CA ASN A 135 -33.37 26.54 -1.60
C ASN A 135 -32.48 26.12 -2.78
N ARG A 136 -32.94 25.15 -3.57
CA ARG A 136 -32.24 24.69 -4.77
C ARG A 136 -32.49 25.64 -5.94
N VAL A 137 -31.40 26.04 -6.58
CA VAL A 137 -31.34 26.91 -7.75
C VAL A 137 -31.09 26.08 -9.00
N THR A 138 -31.57 26.53 -10.16
CA THR A 138 -31.31 25.90 -11.44
C THR A 138 -29.83 26.03 -11.81
N GLU A 139 -29.31 25.13 -12.67
CA GLU A 139 -27.88 25.12 -13.00
C GLU A 139 -27.44 26.40 -13.73
N GLU A 140 -28.35 27.01 -14.50
CA GLU A 140 -28.13 28.25 -15.24
C GLU A 140 -27.93 29.45 -14.31
N GLU A 141 -28.71 29.51 -13.24
CA GLU A 141 -28.67 30.60 -12.25
C GLU A 141 -27.46 30.48 -11.30
N ALA A 142 -26.94 29.27 -11.08
CA ALA A 142 -25.84 29.00 -10.16
C ALA A 142 -24.46 29.39 -10.71
N GLY A 143 -24.30 29.46 -12.03
CA GLY A 143 -23.04 29.82 -12.69
C GLY A 143 -22.07 28.66 -12.89
N GLY A 144 -20.80 28.99 -13.15
CA GLY A 144 -19.78 28.03 -13.60
C GLY A 144 -19.29 27.03 -12.54
N GLN A 145 -18.76 25.88 -12.99
CA GLN A 145 -18.11 24.90 -12.13
C GLN A 145 -16.68 25.35 -11.77
N GLY A 146 -16.36 25.40 -10.48
CA GLY A 146 -15.00 25.62 -10.00
C GLY A 146 -14.91 26.16 -8.56
N PRO A 147 -13.71 26.12 -7.94
CA PRO A 147 -13.46 26.74 -6.65
C PRO A 147 -13.35 28.27 -6.74
N ASP A 148 -12.89 28.79 -7.88
CA ASP A 148 -12.72 30.22 -8.11
C ASP A 148 -14.06 30.88 -8.45
N ALA A 149 -14.38 31.97 -7.75
CA ALA A 149 -15.60 32.76 -7.93
C ALA A 149 -15.64 33.52 -9.29
N GLY A 150 -14.86 33.11 -10.29
CA GLY A 150 -14.63 33.86 -11.52
C GLY A 150 -15.80 33.84 -12.51
N ARG A 151 -16.79 32.96 -12.33
CA ARG A 151 -18.00 32.89 -13.16
C ARG A 151 -19.25 32.72 -12.31
N LEU A 152 -19.48 33.69 -11.42
CA LEU A 152 -20.67 33.77 -10.58
C LEU A 152 -21.92 33.85 -11.47
N GLY A 153 -22.95 33.08 -11.13
CA GLY A 153 -24.26 33.16 -11.78
C GLY A 153 -25.01 34.44 -11.41
N VAL A 154 -26.24 34.56 -11.90
CA VAL A 154 -27.09 35.75 -11.72
C VAL A 154 -27.31 36.09 -10.24
N LYS A 155 -27.40 35.06 -9.37
CA LYS A 155 -27.59 35.22 -7.92
C LYS A 155 -26.30 35.49 -7.14
N GLY A 156 -25.17 35.68 -7.82
CA GLY A 156 -23.93 36.13 -7.22
C GLY A 156 -23.26 35.08 -6.31
N ARG A 157 -22.60 35.55 -5.24
CA ARG A 157 -21.72 34.74 -4.38
C ARG A 157 -22.44 33.85 -3.38
N GLU A 158 -23.73 34.07 -3.17
CA GLU A 158 -24.50 33.29 -2.19
C GLU A 158 -24.71 31.85 -2.66
N VAL A 159 -24.98 31.66 -3.95
CA VAL A 159 -25.12 30.33 -4.53
C VAL A 159 -23.78 29.60 -4.57
N GLY A 160 -23.77 28.36 -4.08
CA GLY A 160 -22.58 27.51 -4.07
C GLY A 160 -21.50 27.93 -3.06
N ARG A 161 -21.80 28.85 -2.13
CA ARG A 161 -20.85 29.28 -1.08
C ARG A 161 -20.35 28.10 -0.24
N LEU A 162 -21.28 27.27 0.24
CA LEU A 162 -20.95 26.07 1.03
C LEU A 162 -20.14 25.05 0.23
N TYR A 163 -20.43 24.89 -1.06
CA TYR A 163 -19.65 24.03 -1.96
C TYR A 163 -18.19 24.50 -2.05
N ARG A 164 -17.95 25.79 -2.29
CA ARG A 164 -16.58 26.34 -2.36
C ARG A 164 -15.83 26.15 -1.04
N SER A 165 -16.50 26.37 0.10
CA SER A 165 -15.91 26.10 1.42
C SER A 165 -15.57 24.63 1.63
N ALA A 166 -16.45 23.70 1.23
CA ALA A 166 -16.22 22.26 1.35
C ALA A 166 -15.08 21.75 0.44
N MET A 167 -14.85 22.41 -0.71
CA MET A 167 -13.76 22.05 -1.62
C MET A 167 -12.37 22.50 -1.14
N LEU A 168 -12.29 23.38 -0.12
CA LEU A 168 -11.01 23.80 0.45
C LEU A 168 -10.28 22.62 1.13
N LYS A 169 -9.06 22.33 0.69
CA LYS A 169 -8.22 21.26 1.25
C LYS A 169 -7.29 21.74 2.37
N ARG A 170 -7.79 22.62 3.25
CA ARG A 170 -7.00 23.15 4.38
C ARG A 170 -6.70 22.03 5.38
N GLY A 171 -5.44 21.81 5.71
CA GLY A 171 -5.00 20.79 6.68
C GLY A 171 -5.14 19.32 6.22
N VAL A 172 -5.65 19.06 5.01
CA VAL A 172 -5.88 17.70 4.49
C VAL A 172 -4.56 16.95 4.24
N TRP A 173 -3.52 17.67 3.83
CA TRP A 173 -2.19 17.10 3.58
C TRP A 173 -1.36 16.87 4.85
N GLY A 174 -1.95 17.06 6.04
CA GLY A 174 -1.37 16.66 7.32
C GLY A 174 -1.58 15.17 7.63
N SER A 175 -1.39 14.78 8.89
CA SER A 175 -1.64 13.42 9.37
C SER A 175 -3.06 13.26 9.93
N VAL A 176 -3.61 12.04 9.83
CA VAL A 176 -4.83 11.64 10.56
C VAL A 176 -4.48 11.45 12.05
N PRO A 177 -5.38 11.80 13.00
CA PRO A 177 -5.14 11.54 14.42
C PRO A 177 -4.85 10.06 14.69
N VAL A 178 -3.79 9.80 15.46
CA VAL A 178 -3.23 8.45 15.64
C VAL A 178 -4.20 7.49 16.32
N GLU A 179 -5.12 8.01 17.12
CA GLU A 179 -6.16 7.25 17.83
C GLU A 179 -7.13 6.56 16.87
N TYR A 180 -7.41 7.15 15.71
CA TYR A 180 -8.27 6.56 14.67
C TYR A 180 -7.53 5.59 13.75
N ALA A 181 -6.20 5.60 13.75
CA ALA A 181 -5.38 4.68 12.96
C ALA A 181 -5.16 3.31 13.63
N ARG A 182 -5.82 3.05 14.77
CA ARG A 182 -5.75 1.76 15.47
C ARG A 182 -6.34 0.64 14.61
N VAL A 183 -5.55 -0.41 14.40
CA VAL A 183 -5.94 -1.58 13.59
C VAL A 183 -6.87 -2.49 14.40
N GLN A 184 -7.77 -3.18 13.71
CA GLN A 184 -8.61 -4.22 14.31
C GLN A 184 -7.73 -5.33 14.92
N THR A 185 -8.10 -5.77 16.12
CA THR A 185 -7.44 -6.85 16.86
C THR A 185 -8.33 -8.09 16.91
N ASP A 186 -7.74 -9.27 17.08
CA ASP A 186 -8.48 -10.54 17.15
C ASP A 186 -9.38 -10.62 18.40
N PHE A 187 -8.93 -10.04 19.52
CA PHE A 187 -9.67 -10.00 20.78
C PHE A 187 -9.69 -8.57 21.34
N PRO A 188 -10.83 -8.08 21.85
CA PRO A 188 -10.88 -6.77 22.47
C PRO A 188 -10.04 -6.74 23.75
N GLY A 189 -9.53 -5.56 24.10
CA GLY A 189 -8.91 -5.32 25.40
C GLY A 189 -9.93 -5.43 26.55
N ARG A 190 -9.43 -5.47 27.79
CA ARG A 190 -10.28 -5.46 29.01
C ARG A 190 -11.26 -4.28 29.02
N GLU A 191 -10.77 -3.12 28.62
CA GLU A 191 -11.57 -1.91 28.46
C GLU A 191 -11.73 -1.65 26.96
N GLY A 192 -12.89 -2.00 26.41
CA GLY A 192 -13.15 -1.90 24.96
C GLY A 192 -13.35 -0.48 24.46
N TRP A 193 -13.91 0.41 25.29
CA TRP A 193 -14.16 1.82 24.96
C TRP A 193 -14.02 2.71 26.19
N ASN A 194 -13.38 3.87 26.04
CA ASN A 194 -13.24 4.84 27.12
C ASN A 194 -14.45 5.79 27.16
N HIS A 195 -15.41 5.49 28.03
CA HIS A 195 -16.58 6.34 28.28
C HIS A 195 -16.25 7.61 29.09
N ALA A 196 -15.12 7.63 29.81
CA ALA A 196 -14.69 8.76 30.64
C ALA A 196 -13.79 9.75 29.87
N TRP A 197 -13.79 9.72 28.53
CA TRP A 197 -12.99 10.64 27.74
C TRP A 197 -13.45 12.09 27.94
N THR A 198 -12.51 12.96 28.33
CA THR A 198 -12.73 14.40 28.49
C THR A 198 -11.72 15.20 27.66
N ARG A 199 -12.17 16.32 27.09
CA ARG A 199 -11.31 17.29 26.41
C ARG A 199 -10.68 18.19 27.47
N ASN A 200 -9.47 17.85 27.89
CA ASN A 200 -8.65 18.71 28.75
C ASN A 200 -8.17 19.96 28.01
#